data_AF-A0A2E0TM07-F1
#
_entry.id   AF-A0A2E0TM07-F1
#
_cell.length_a   1.000
_cell.length_b   1.000
_cell.length_c   1.000
_cell.angle_alpha   90.00
_cell.angle_beta   90.00
_cell.angle_gamma   90.00
#
_symmetry.space_group_name_H-M   'P 1'
#
loop_
_entity.id
_entity.type
_entity.pdbx_description
1 polymer ?
#
loop_
_entity_poly.entity_id
_entity_poly.type
_entity_poly.pdbx_seq_one_letter_code
_entity_poly.pdbx_strand_id
1 'polypeptide(L)'
;MAGEDEARGGGAKRKAAAKKAATKKAVTKKAKKAAPKPPATAKVEEELSRCIIQLLLKEPFFGHLLAGVVRQIGEQTPTAGVGVWRGQVRLFINPTFFLKTTRKRPERVAVVKHETLHLLFKHVLRAKDGDRRDPRLWNLAADLVVNQLIGSPWKLPESAITLKVFPDLGLEPDQPADVYYARLAALDDEMRRATGRGEGSGESGPGGAGGAGGAEGAGGGKPGEAQREATERPRAPYSGASAEEWAERGVSAPESAEALSRAAEVWHSDHGQWGRGEDEVGEDAARSVLDGLIARTADRVGPKGWGDLPGPLRDLVQAALDRRQPQVDWRRVVRMFSNSARRTRISSTLRRPSQRYGTYPGIKVKRLQRLAVAVDTSGSISDDELSAFFAEVHGMWRQGAEVHVLECDAAVQRSYPYRGELPKVVGGRGGTRFDPVFEALRADRMQIWDGCIYLTDGYAPAPEVRPPCKLLWVLTAGGREGDHLPWGRVVRLRR
;
A
#
# COMPACT_ATOMS: atom_id res chain seq x y z
N MET A 1 44.46 -61.75 -72.70
CA MET A 1 43.89 -60.58 -73.41
C MET A 1 43.75 -59.47 -72.38
N ALA A 2 44.25 -58.28 -72.71
CA ALA A 2 44.37 -57.05 -71.92
C ALA A 2 43.11 -56.68 -71.11
N GLY A 3 43.12 -55.90 -70.03
CA GLY A 3 44.12 -55.09 -69.29
C GLY A 3 43.40 -54.62 -67.99
N GLU A 4 44.04 -54.61 -66.82
CA GLU A 4 44.64 -53.42 -66.19
C GLU A 4 43.93 -52.09 -66.52
N ASP A 5 43.14 -51.55 -65.57
CA ASP A 5 43.32 -50.25 -64.89
C ASP A 5 41.99 -49.74 -64.31
N GLU A 6 41.89 -49.61 -62.98
CA GLU A 6 41.19 -48.53 -62.24
C GLU A 6 41.04 -48.90 -60.75
N ALA A 7 42.18 -49.03 -60.07
CA ALA A 7 42.23 -49.17 -58.61
C ALA A 7 43.05 -48.04 -57.99
N ARG A 8 42.70 -46.77 -58.24
CA ARG A 8 43.39 -45.61 -57.60
C ARG A 8 42.54 -44.33 -57.55
N GLY A 9 41.33 -44.39 -56.96
CA GLY A 9 40.48 -43.19 -56.77
C GLY A 9 39.71 -43.06 -55.44
N GLY A 10 39.64 -44.12 -54.63
CA GLY A 10 38.75 -44.17 -53.44
C GLY A 10 39.33 -43.66 -52.12
N GLY A 11 40.66 -43.62 -51.98
CA GLY A 11 41.33 -43.33 -50.70
C GLY A 11 41.36 -41.85 -50.31
N ALA A 12 41.48 -40.94 -51.28
CA ALA A 12 41.59 -39.50 -51.03
C ALA A 12 40.24 -38.86 -50.65
N LYS A 13 39.12 -39.32 -51.25
CA LYS A 13 37.77 -38.82 -50.93
C LYS A 13 37.29 -39.24 -49.53
N ARG A 14 37.66 -40.44 -49.05
CA ARG A 14 37.32 -40.89 -47.69
C ARG A 14 38.12 -40.18 -46.58
N LYS A 15 39.40 -39.87 -46.81
CA LYS A 15 40.22 -39.08 -45.86
C LYS A 15 39.80 -37.60 -45.80
N ALA A 16 39.37 -36.99 -46.92
CA ALA A 16 38.85 -35.62 -46.93
C ALA A 16 37.47 -35.50 -46.23
N ALA A 17 36.60 -36.50 -46.37
CA ALA A 17 35.31 -36.54 -45.67
C ALA A 17 35.47 -36.75 -44.16
N ALA A 18 36.40 -37.60 -43.72
CA ALA A 18 36.71 -37.82 -42.31
C ALA A 18 37.33 -36.56 -41.66
N LYS A 19 38.21 -35.83 -42.37
CA LYS A 19 38.77 -34.56 -41.88
C LYS A 19 37.69 -33.47 -41.80
N LYS A 20 36.79 -33.33 -42.79
CA LYS A 20 35.64 -32.40 -42.71
C LYS A 20 34.64 -32.75 -41.60
N ALA A 21 34.42 -34.02 -41.30
CA ALA A 21 33.56 -34.46 -40.19
C ALA A 21 34.22 -34.23 -38.81
N ALA A 22 35.54 -34.42 -38.70
CA ALA A 22 36.30 -34.11 -37.48
C ALA A 22 36.39 -32.59 -37.24
N THR A 23 36.56 -31.77 -38.28
CA THR A 23 36.56 -30.31 -38.15
C THR A 23 35.15 -29.76 -37.87
N LYS A 24 34.07 -30.36 -38.40
CA LYS A 24 32.69 -30.00 -38.01
C LYS A 24 32.34 -30.44 -36.58
N LYS A 25 32.87 -31.57 -36.08
CA LYS A 25 32.76 -31.97 -34.66
C LYS A 25 33.63 -31.11 -33.71
N ALA A 26 34.75 -30.56 -34.19
CA ALA A 26 35.60 -29.64 -33.43
C ALA A 26 35.03 -28.20 -33.40
N VAL A 27 34.31 -27.78 -34.45
CA VAL A 27 33.62 -26.47 -34.49
C VAL A 27 32.27 -26.50 -33.74
N THR A 28 31.67 -27.67 -33.51
CA THR A 28 30.44 -27.82 -32.69
C THR A 28 30.71 -28.17 -31.22
N LYS A 29 31.98 -28.25 -30.80
CA LYS A 29 32.39 -28.40 -29.39
C LYS A 29 33.01 -27.14 -28.76
N LYS A 30 33.05 -26.01 -29.49
CA LYS A 30 33.48 -24.71 -28.97
C LYS A 30 32.24 -23.88 -28.64
N ALA A 31 32.05 -23.64 -27.34
CA ALA A 31 31.04 -22.77 -26.73
C ALA A 31 29.56 -23.21 -26.85
N LYS A 32 29.18 -24.27 -26.10
CA LYS A 32 28.00 -24.09 -25.22
C LYS A 32 28.41 -23.06 -24.16
N LYS A 33 28.46 -21.79 -24.55
CA LYS A 33 28.46 -20.69 -23.59
C LYS A 33 27.14 -20.87 -22.86
N ALA A 34 27.19 -21.31 -21.60
CA ALA A 34 26.00 -21.32 -20.75
C ALA A 34 25.31 -19.97 -20.97
N ALA A 35 24.01 -19.99 -21.25
CA ALA A 35 23.24 -18.76 -21.34
C ALA A 35 23.65 -17.86 -20.16
N PRO A 36 23.91 -16.56 -20.38
CA PRO A 36 24.39 -15.69 -19.31
C PRO A 36 23.49 -15.92 -18.11
N LYS A 37 24.07 -16.32 -16.96
CA LYS A 37 23.31 -16.56 -15.74
C LYS A 37 22.42 -15.33 -15.56
N PRO A 38 21.09 -15.49 -15.44
CA PRO A 38 20.23 -14.32 -15.34
C PRO A 38 20.72 -13.46 -14.17
N PRO A 39 20.69 -12.11 -14.31
CA PRO A 39 21.08 -11.22 -13.23
C PRO A 39 20.31 -11.62 -11.97
N ALA A 40 20.93 -11.48 -10.79
CA ALA A 40 20.34 -11.94 -9.53
C ALA A 40 18.90 -11.40 -9.35
N THR A 41 18.64 -10.19 -9.84
CA THR A 41 17.33 -9.54 -9.92
C THR A 41 16.29 -10.37 -10.69
N ALA A 42 16.58 -10.79 -11.93
CA ALA A 42 15.64 -11.57 -12.75
C ALA A 42 15.28 -12.91 -12.10
N LYS A 43 16.22 -13.55 -11.40
CA LYS A 43 15.94 -14.79 -10.65
C LYS A 43 15.03 -14.55 -9.46
N VAL A 44 15.22 -13.44 -8.73
CA VAL A 44 14.35 -13.05 -7.63
C VAL A 44 12.94 -12.77 -8.14
N GLU A 45 12.80 -12.05 -9.26
CA GLU A 45 11.50 -11.77 -9.87
C GLU A 45 10.75 -13.06 -10.26
N GLU A 46 11.45 -14.02 -10.85
CA GLU A 46 10.89 -15.32 -11.21
C GLU A 46 10.43 -16.09 -9.96
N GLU A 47 11.27 -16.18 -8.93
CA GLU A 47 10.94 -16.87 -7.68
C GLU A 47 9.80 -16.19 -6.92
N LEU A 48 9.79 -14.86 -6.88
CA LEU A 48 8.68 -14.11 -6.29
C LEU A 48 7.38 -14.35 -7.06
N SER A 49 7.43 -14.36 -8.40
CA SER A 49 6.27 -14.67 -9.23
C SER A 49 5.73 -16.07 -8.94
N ARG A 50 6.61 -17.06 -8.74
CA ARG A 50 6.23 -18.41 -8.30
C ARG A 50 5.58 -18.39 -6.92
N CYS A 51 6.06 -17.59 -5.98
CA CYS A 51 5.44 -17.43 -4.66
C CYS A 51 4.03 -16.84 -4.76
N ILE A 52 3.85 -15.81 -5.60
CA ILE A 52 2.55 -15.17 -5.83
C ILE A 52 1.57 -16.15 -6.45
N ILE A 53 1.99 -16.96 -7.44
CA ILE A 53 1.14 -17.99 -8.02
C ILE A 53 0.68 -19.01 -6.97
N GLN A 54 1.57 -19.41 -6.06
CA GLN A 54 1.20 -20.32 -4.96
C GLN A 54 0.17 -19.69 -4.02
N LEU A 55 0.34 -18.41 -3.66
CA LEU A 55 -0.65 -17.67 -2.87
C LEU A 55 -1.98 -17.53 -3.63
N LEU A 56 -1.97 -17.18 -4.91
CA LEU A 56 -3.19 -17.08 -5.72
C LEU A 56 -3.98 -18.38 -5.76
N LEU A 57 -3.31 -19.54 -5.73
CA LEU A 57 -3.96 -20.86 -5.76
C LEU A 57 -4.46 -21.33 -4.39
N LYS A 58 -3.78 -20.98 -3.30
CA LYS A 58 -4.05 -21.50 -1.96
C LYS A 58 -4.75 -20.50 -1.04
N GLU A 59 -4.37 -19.23 -1.13
CA GLU A 59 -4.93 -18.13 -0.34
C GLU A 59 -5.11 -16.88 -1.23
N PRO A 60 -6.14 -16.89 -2.11
CA PRO A 60 -6.27 -15.95 -3.22
C PRO A 60 -6.22 -14.48 -2.82
N PHE A 61 -6.72 -14.14 -1.62
CA PHE A 61 -6.69 -12.78 -1.11
C PHE A 61 -5.26 -12.22 -1.01
N PHE A 62 -4.34 -12.92 -0.34
CA PHE A 62 -2.95 -12.47 -0.21
C PHE A 62 -2.24 -12.41 -1.56
N GLY A 63 -2.50 -13.39 -2.45
CA GLY A 63 -1.92 -13.40 -3.79
C GLY A 63 -2.32 -12.19 -4.63
N HIS A 64 -3.59 -11.80 -4.59
CA HIS A 64 -4.08 -10.62 -5.32
C HIS A 64 -3.63 -9.31 -4.69
N LEU A 65 -3.59 -9.23 -3.36
CA LEU A 65 -3.12 -8.05 -2.64
C LEU A 65 -1.67 -7.75 -3.02
N LEU A 66 -0.80 -8.75 -2.85
CA LEU A 66 0.62 -8.69 -3.16
C LEU A 66 0.92 -8.44 -4.64
N ALA A 67 0.08 -8.96 -5.55
CA ALA A 67 0.22 -8.68 -6.98
C ALA A 67 0.05 -7.19 -7.32
N GLY A 68 -0.67 -6.43 -6.49
CA GLY A 68 -0.86 -4.98 -6.65
C GLY A 68 0.15 -4.12 -5.89
N VAL A 69 1.06 -4.70 -5.09
CA VAL A 69 2.12 -3.97 -4.38
C VAL A 69 3.32 -3.75 -5.30
N VAL A 70 3.89 -2.54 -5.27
CA VAL A 70 5.11 -2.19 -6.02
C VAL A 70 6.30 -2.91 -5.39
N ARG A 71 7.16 -3.50 -6.22
CA ARG A 71 8.31 -4.30 -5.77
C ARG A 71 9.61 -3.56 -6.03
N GLN A 72 10.53 -3.63 -5.09
CA GLN A 72 11.86 -3.08 -5.21
C GLN A 72 12.89 -4.15 -4.83
N ILE A 73 13.64 -4.61 -5.82
CA ILE A 73 14.67 -5.65 -5.63
C ILE A 73 16.02 -4.97 -5.54
N GLY A 74 16.73 -5.19 -4.43
CA GLY A 74 18.03 -4.56 -4.18
C GLY A 74 18.48 -4.78 -2.74
N GLU A 75 19.59 -4.16 -2.37
CA GLU A 75 20.23 -4.35 -1.06
C GLU A 75 19.89 -3.23 -0.07
N GLN A 76 18.81 -2.49 -0.29
CA GLN A 76 18.36 -1.40 0.61
C GLN A 76 17.93 -1.91 1.99
N THR A 77 17.61 -3.19 2.07
CA THR A 77 17.29 -3.94 3.28
C THR A 77 18.17 -5.19 3.32
N PRO A 78 18.61 -5.67 4.50
CA PRO A 78 19.32 -6.95 4.60
C PRO A 78 18.44 -8.16 4.26
N THR A 79 17.10 -8.04 4.29
CA THR A 79 16.16 -9.18 4.17
C THR A 79 15.00 -8.87 3.21
N ALA A 80 13.80 -9.41 3.45
CA ALA A 80 12.58 -8.83 2.90
C ALA A 80 11.99 -7.84 3.92
N GLY A 81 11.23 -6.86 3.42
CA GLY A 81 10.59 -5.85 4.25
C GLY A 81 9.54 -5.06 3.46
N VAL A 82 8.61 -4.43 4.15
CA VAL A 82 7.67 -3.45 3.58
C VAL A 82 7.90 -2.07 4.16
N GLY A 83 7.69 -1.04 3.34
CA GLY A 83 7.86 0.35 3.74
C GLY A 83 7.06 1.30 2.86
N VAL A 84 7.00 2.56 3.26
CA VAL A 84 6.39 3.65 2.48
C VAL A 84 7.48 4.42 1.75
N TRP A 85 7.24 4.72 0.47
CA TRP A 85 8.11 5.57 -0.32
C TRP A 85 7.33 6.34 -1.38
N ARG A 86 7.36 7.67 -1.28
CA ARG A 86 6.59 8.64 -2.07
C ARG A 86 5.08 8.41 -2.00
N GLY A 87 4.55 8.27 -0.78
CA GLY A 87 3.13 7.99 -0.52
C GLY A 87 2.65 6.63 -1.04
N GLN A 88 3.57 5.70 -1.32
CA GLN A 88 3.26 4.38 -1.85
C GLN A 88 3.89 3.28 -1.01
N VAL A 89 3.10 2.24 -0.71
CA VAL A 89 3.62 1.02 -0.10
C VAL A 89 4.46 0.22 -1.08
N ARG A 90 5.62 -0.25 -0.63
CA ARG A 90 6.56 -1.06 -1.42
C ARG A 90 6.97 -2.30 -0.66
N LEU A 91 7.16 -3.39 -1.42
CA LEU A 91 7.84 -4.59 -0.96
C LEU A 91 9.30 -4.55 -1.40
N PHE A 92 10.20 -4.51 -0.44
CA PHE A 92 11.64 -4.59 -0.64
C PHE A 92 12.10 -6.04 -0.50
N ILE A 93 12.96 -6.49 -1.42
CA ILE A 93 13.50 -7.85 -1.40
C ILE A 93 15.00 -7.81 -1.65
N ASN A 94 15.76 -8.25 -0.65
CA ASN A 94 17.18 -8.52 -0.79
C ASN A 94 17.42 -9.81 -1.60
N PRO A 95 18.12 -9.73 -2.76
CA PRO A 95 18.37 -10.89 -3.60
C PRO A 95 19.18 -12.00 -2.92
N THR A 96 20.16 -11.63 -2.10
CA THR A 96 21.04 -12.57 -1.41
C THR A 96 20.25 -13.35 -0.38
N PHE A 97 19.46 -12.65 0.44
CA PHE A 97 18.57 -13.27 1.41
C PHE A 97 17.54 -14.21 0.74
N PHE A 98 16.81 -13.70 -0.26
CA PHE A 98 15.69 -14.43 -0.87
C PHE A 98 16.14 -15.68 -1.65
N LEU A 99 17.32 -15.64 -2.27
CA LEU A 99 17.84 -16.78 -3.03
C LEU A 99 18.67 -17.75 -2.21
N LYS A 100 19.48 -17.26 -1.25
CA LYS A 100 20.46 -18.10 -0.53
C LYS A 100 20.00 -18.53 0.86
N THR A 101 19.27 -17.67 1.58
CA THR A 101 18.83 -17.92 2.95
C THR A 101 17.52 -18.69 2.97
N THR A 102 16.50 -18.22 2.24
CA THR A 102 15.23 -18.95 2.06
C THR A 102 15.37 -19.99 0.95
N ARG A 103 15.87 -21.19 1.29
CA ARG A 103 16.20 -22.23 0.30
C ARG A 103 14.97 -22.98 -0.21
N LYS A 104 13.93 -23.13 0.62
CA LYS A 104 12.72 -23.88 0.27
C LYS A 104 11.61 -22.94 -0.16
N ARG A 105 10.81 -23.37 -1.13
CA ARG A 105 9.68 -22.56 -1.65
C ARG A 105 8.62 -22.22 -0.60
N PRO A 106 8.20 -23.14 0.30
CA PRO A 106 7.23 -22.80 1.36
C PRO A 106 7.73 -21.70 2.31
N GLU A 107 9.04 -21.63 2.58
CA GLU A 107 9.64 -20.57 3.40
C GLU A 107 9.61 -19.22 2.67
N ARG A 108 9.92 -19.20 1.37
CA ARG A 108 9.79 -17.98 0.55
C ARG A 108 8.35 -17.44 0.53
N VAL A 109 7.38 -18.34 0.40
CA VAL A 109 5.96 -17.97 0.46
C VAL A 109 5.60 -17.45 1.85
N ALA A 110 6.10 -18.07 2.92
CA ALA A 110 5.89 -17.63 4.29
C ALA A 110 6.41 -16.20 4.52
N VAL A 111 7.65 -15.91 4.11
CA VAL A 111 8.25 -14.57 4.21
C VAL A 111 7.44 -13.53 3.43
N VAL A 112 7.06 -13.84 2.20
CA VAL A 112 6.31 -12.90 1.37
C VAL A 112 4.88 -12.69 1.92
N LYS A 113 4.27 -13.73 2.50
CA LYS A 113 2.99 -13.62 3.22
C LYS A 113 3.12 -12.78 4.48
N HIS A 114 4.21 -12.95 5.25
CA HIS A 114 4.55 -12.17 6.44
C HIS A 114 4.59 -10.67 6.10
N GLU A 115 5.33 -10.28 5.07
CA GLU A 115 5.36 -8.88 4.61
C GLU A 115 3.98 -8.37 4.19
N THR A 116 3.18 -9.21 3.53
CA THR A 116 1.82 -8.86 3.12
C THR A 116 0.89 -8.65 4.33
N LEU A 117 1.09 -9.41 5.41
CA LEU A 117 0.32 -9.26 6.65
C LEU A 117 0.66 -7.94 7.35
N HIS A 118 1.93 -7.51 7.38
CA HIS A 118 2.28 -6.18 7.93
C HIS A 118 1.59 -5.02 7.19
N LEU A 119 1.40 -5.15 5.88
CA LEU A 119 0.58 -4.20 5.12
C LEU A 119 -0.88 -4.27 5.55
N LEU A 120 -1.48 -5.47 5.63
CA LEU A 120 -2.90 -5.61 5.97
C LEU A 120 -3.23 -5.11 7.38
N PHE A 121 -2.37 -5.38 8.36
CA PHE A 121 -2.46 -4.83 9.72
C PHE A 121 -2.07 -3.35 9.82
N LYS A 122 -1.51 -2.78 8.74
CA LYS A 122 -0.96 -1.42 8.69
C LYS A 122 0.09 -1.16 9.75
N HIS A 123 0.88 -2.18 10.13
CA HIS A 123 1.98 -2.02 11.09
C HIS A 123 3.02 -1.00 10.60
N VAL A 124 3.18 -0.88 9.27
CA VAL A 124 4.05 0.08 8.58
C VAL A 124 3.60 1.54 8.76
N LEU A 125 2.30 1.79 9.05
CA LEU A 125 1.66 3.12 9.04
C LEU A 125 1.22 3.56 10.45
N ARG A 126 1.85 3.02 11.51
CA ARG A 126 1.40 3.19 12.89
C ARG A 126 2.28 4.11 13.74
N ALA A 127 3.18 4.86 13.13
CA ALA A 127 3.90 5.95 13.80
C ALA A 127 2.99 7.19 13.81
N LYS A 128 2.32 7.46 14.93
CA LYS A 128 1.63 8.74 15.11
C LYS A 128 2.60 9.78 15.67
N ASP A 129 2.34 11.06 15.44
CA ASP A 129 3.07 12.12 16.13
C ASP A 129 2.99 11.96 17.65
N GLY A 130 4.16 12.01 18.29
CA GLY A 130 4.29 11.79 19.73
C GLY A 130 4.27 10.32 20.16
N ASP A 131 4.28 9.37 19.22
CA ASP A 131 4.45 7.96 19.52
C ASP A 131 5.87 7.69 20.08
N ARG A 132 5.96 7.55 21.40
CA ARG A 132 7.21 7.30 22.12
C ARG A 132 7.60 5.82 22.16
N ARG A 133 6.93 4.96 21.38
CA ARG A 133 7.21 3.53 21.37
C ARG A 133 8.61 3.26 20.83
N ASP A 134 9.38 2.44 21.54
CA ASP A 134 10.63 1.85 21.03
C ASP A 134 10.33 1.09 19.72
N PRO A 135 10.87 1.54 18.57
CA PRO A 135 10.61 0.91 17.26
C PRO A 135 11.05 -0.55 17.21
N ARG A 136 12.12 -0.92 17.93
CA ARG A 136 12.58 -2.32 17.99
C ARG A 136 11.51 -3.18 18.60
N LEU A 137 11.00 -2.82 19.78
CA LEU A 137 9.98 -3.58 20.50
C LEU A 137 8.66 -3.63 19.73
N TRP A 138 8.31 -2.54 19.03
CA TRP A 138 7.13 -2.51 18.15
C TRP A 138 7.24 -3.53 17.01
N ASN A 139 8.41 -3.64 16.39
CA ASN A 139 8.66 -4.62 15.34
C ASN A 139 8.50 -6.06 15.87
N LEU A 140 9.07 -6.37 17.06
CA LEU A 140 8.89 -7.69 17.70
C LEU A 140 7.40 -7.98 17.94
N ALA A 141 6.67 -7.01 18.48
CA ALA A 141 5.25 -7.14 18.79
C ALA A 141 4.39 -7.37 17.55
N ALA A 142 4.70 -6.64 16.46
CA ALA A 142 4.05 -6.80 15.17
C ALA A 142 4.33 -8.19 14.56
N ASP A 143 5.58 -8.68 14.66
CA ASP A 143 5.99 -10.01 14.21
C ASP A 143 5.26 -11.13 14.97
N LEU A 144 5.11 -10.98 16.29
CA LEU A 144 4.36 -11.92 17.11
C LEU A 144 2.91 -12.06 16.61
N VAL A 145 2.26 -10.96 16.20
CA VAL A 145 0.92 -11.02 15.60
C VAL A 145 0.92 -11.74 14.25
N VAL A 146 1.76 -11.31 13.30
CA VAL A 146 1.67 -11.83 11.92
C VAL A 146 2.10 -13.29 11.81
N ASN A 147 3.08 -13.72 12.61
CA ASN A 147 3.59 -15.09 12.56
C ASN A 147 2.57 -16.12 13.06
N GLN A 148 1.62 -15.73 13.92
CA GLN A 148 0.50 -16.59 14.32
C GLN A 148 -0.43 -16.94 13.15
N LEU A 149 -0.46 -16.11 12.09
CA LEU A 149 -1.34 -16.28 10.93
C LEU A 149 -0.67 -17.01 9.76
N ILE A 150 0.58 -17.47 9.96
CA ILE A 150 1.35 -18.21 8.96
C ILE A 150 1.44 -19.67 9.41
N GLY A 151 0.50 -20.47 8.92
CA GLY A 151 0.44 -21.90 9.15
C GLY A 151 0.60 -22.74 7.87
N SER A 152 0.34 -24.04 8.01
CA SER A 152 0.37 -25.01 6.90
C SER A 152 -0.44 -24.52 5.69
N PRO A 153 0.09 -24.63 4.45
CA PRO A 153 1.28 -25.37 4.04
C PRO A 153 2.59 -24.57 4.12
N TRP A 154 2.53 -23.31 4.55
CA TRP A 154 3.69 -22.43 4.65
C TRP A 154 4.47 -22.74 5.92
N LYS A 155 5.81 -22.65 5.82
CA LYS A 155 6.70 -22.92 6.96
C LYS A 155 7.50 -21.66 7.23
N LEU A 156 7.34 -21.10 8.42
CA LEU A 156 8.17 -20.01 8.88
C LEU A 156 9.64 -20.47 8.97
N PRO A 157 10.60 -19.58 8.70
CA PRO A 157 12.01 -19.82 9.03
C PRO A 157 12.19 -20.15 10.52
N GLU A 158 13.24 -20.91 10.87
CA GLU A 158 13.55 -21.25 12.28
C GLU A 158 13.82 -20.01 13.14
N SER A 159 14.29 -18.93 12.52
CA SER A 159 14.53 -17.63 13.14
C SER A 159 13.27 -16.76 13.29
N ALA A 160 12.10 -17.25 12.88
CA ALA A 160 10.86 -16.50 13.00
C ALA A 160 10.38 -16.40 14.45
N ILE A 161 9.70 -15.30 14.72
CA ILE A 161 9.44 -14.87 16.09
C ILE A 161 8.02 -15.22 16.43
N THR A 162 7.91 -16.16 17.36
CA THR A 162 6.64 -16.76 17.76
C THR A 162 6.52 -16.63 19.27
N LEU A 163 5.30 -16.82 19.80
CA LEU A 163 5.05 -16.77 21.24
C LEU A 163 5.97 -17.73 22.02
N LYS A 164 6.39 -18.84 21.41
CA LYS A 164 7.31 -19.83 21.99
C LYS A 164 8.71 -19.30 22.27
N VAL A 165 9.09 -18.19 21.64
CA VAL A 165 10.38 -17.51 21.87
C VAL A 165 10.38 -16.82 23.24
N PHE A 166 9.20 -16.53 23.81
CA PHE A 166 9.02 -15.86 25.10
C PHE A 166 8.16 -16.72 26.05
N PRO A 167 8.67 -17.89 26.49
CA PRO A 167 7.87 -18.92 27.16
C PRO A 167 7.35 -18.52 28.54
N ASP A 168 8.12 -17.72 29.29
CA ASP A 168 7.86 -17.30 30.67
C ASP A 168 7.26 -15.88 30.79
N LEU A 169 7.01 -15.19 29.66
CA LEU A 169 6.41 -13.85 29.64
C LEU A 169 4.86 -13.87 29.71
N GLY A 170 4.23 -15.06 29.64
CA GLY A 170 2.77 -15.20 29.73
C GLY A 170 2.02 -14.54 28.57
N LEU A 171 2.54 -14.68 27.35
CA LEU A 171 1.92 -14.10 26.15
C LEU A 171 0.75 -14.98 25.66
N GLU A 172 -0.47 -14.48 25.83
CA GLU A 172 -1.67 -15.11 25.28
C GLU A 172 -1.75 -14.96 23.75
N PRO A 173 -2.25 -15.97 23.02
CA PRO A 173 -2.42 -15.88 21.57
C PRO A 173 -3.52 -14.89 21.16
N ASP A 174 -3.52 -14.51 19.88
CA ASP A 174 -4.53 -13.67 19.22
C ASP A 174 -4.74 -12.26 19.84
N GLN A 175 -3.79 -11.78 20.64
CA GLN A 175 -3.78 -10.41 21.16
C GLN A 175 -3.30 -9.40 20.10
N PRO A 176 -3.74 -8.13 20.17
CA PRO A 176 -3.24 -7.07 19.29
C PRO A 176 -1.77 -6.73 19.59
N ALA A 177 -1.06 -6.19 18.59
CA ALA A 177 0.37 -5.82 18.71
C ALA A 177 0.64 -4.88 19.90
N ASP A 178 -0.29 -3.98 20.22
CA ASP A 178 -0.17 -3.05 21.34
C ASP A 178 -0.05 -3.77 22.71
N VAL A 179 -0.71 -4.93 22.87
CA VAL A 179 -0.63 -5.75 24.10
C VAL A 179 0.72 -6.45 24.19
N TYR A 180 1.20 -7.06 23.09
CA TYR A 180 2.54 -7.66 23.07
C TYR A 180 3.63 -6.61 23.29
N TYR A 181 3.48 -5.42 22.69
CA TYR A 181 4.40 -4.31 22.90
C TYR A 181 4.50 -3.93 24.38
N ALA A 182 3.37 -3.77 25.07
CA ALA A 182 3.36 -3.41 26.49
C ALA A 182 4.08 -4.45 27.36
N ARG A 183 3.91 -5.74 27.06
CA ARG A 183 4.60 -6.83 27.77
C ARG A 183 6.11 -6.81 27.52
N LEU A 184 6.53 -6.64 26.27
CA LEU A 184 7.95 -6.56 25.90
C LEU A 184 8.62 -5.30 26.47
N ALA A 185 7.92 -4.17 26.49
CA ALA A 185 8.42 -2.92 27.08
C ALA A 185 8.59 -3.03 28.59
N ALA A 186 7.64 -3.65 29.29
CA ALA A 186 7.77 -3.90 30.72
C ALA A 186 8.98 -4.78 31.06
N LEU A 187 9.23 -5.82 30.25
CA LEU A 187 10.40 -6.68 30.39
C LEU A 187 11.71 -5.91 30.09
N ASP A 188 11.75 -5.11 29.02
CA ASP A 188 12.92 -4.28 28.70
C ASP A 188 13.26 -3.31 29.84
N ASP A 189 12.25 -2.66 30.42
CA ASP A 189 12.43 -1.76 31.57
C ASP A 189 12.96 -2.49 32.80
N GLU A 190 12.47 -3.70 33.08
CA GLU A 190 12.99 -4.56 34.15
C GLU A 190 14.48 -4.89 33.92
N MET A 191 14.85 -5.27 32.69
CA MET A 191 16.25 -5.52 32.30
C MET A 191 17.14 -4.27 32.44
N ARG A 192 16.62 -3.06 32.16
CA ARG A 192 17.37 -1.79 32.37
C ARG A 192 17.65 -1.52 33.84
N ARG A 193 16.64 -1.71 34.70
CA ARG A 193 16.77 -1.53 36.15
C ARG A 193 17.76 -2.53 36.72
N ALA A 194 17.66 -3.78 36.31
CA ALA A 194 18.54 -4.88 36.71
C ALA A 194 20.01 -4.68 36.30
N THR A 195 20.27 -3.92 35.22
CA THR A 195 21.64 -3.61 34.74
C THR A 195 22.20 -2.28 35.28
N GLY A 196 21.49 -1.60 36.19
CA GLY A 196 21.94 -0.32 36.76
C GLY A 196 22.01 0.83 35.75
N ARG A 197 21.30 0.72 34.61
CA ARG A 197 21.25 1.76 33.55
C ARG A 197 20.04 2.69 33.67
N GLY A 198 19.32 2.64 34.78
CA GLY A 198 18.15 3.48 35.02
C GLY A 198 18.47 4.72 35.84
N GLU A 199 18.81 5.84 35.18
CA GLU A 199 18.37 7.21 35.50
C GLU A 199 19.02 8.22 34.56
N GLY A 200 18.19 8.96 33.82
CA GLY A 200 18.63 9.96 32.84
C GLY A 200 17.48 10.60 32.07
N SER A 201 16.37 10.90 32.72
CA SER A 201 15.43 11.96 32.28
C SER A 201 14.33 12.12 33.31
N GLY A 202 14.50 13.06 34.25
CA GLY A 202 13.42 13.38 35.18
C GLY A 202 13.79 14.16 36.43
N GLU A 203 14.66 15.18 36.37
CA GLU A 203 14.65 16.22 37.39
C GLU A 203 14.64 17.61 36.75
N SER A 204 13.44 18.16 36.67
CA SER A 204 13.19 19.59 36.65
C SER A 204 13.52 20.16 38.04
N GLY A 205 14.67 20.83 38.15
CA GLY A 205 15.06 21.72 39.25
C GLY A 205 15.36 23.14 38.73
N PRO A 206 15.18 24.19 39.55
CA PRO A 206 14.64 25.47 39.09
C PRO A 206 15.68 26.51 38.67
N GLY A 207 15.26 27.39 37.76
CA GLY A 207 15.52 28.83 37.77
C GLY A 207 16.97 29.33 37.85
N GLY A 208 17.51 29.77 36.72
CA GLY A 208 18.70 30.63 36.66
C GLY A 208 18.64 31.54 35.44
N ALA A 209 18.23 32.79 35.65
CA ALA A 209 18.21 33.85 34.65
C ALA A 209 19.64 34.31 34.29
N GLY A 210 19.84 34.73 33.03
CA GLY A 210 20.91 35.66 32.69
C GLY A 210 21.45 35.55 31.27
N GLY A 211 21.38 36.68 30.53
CA GLY A 211 22.45 37.04 29.59
C GLY A 211 22.09 37.08 28.11
N ALA A 212 21.67 38.25 27.65
CA ALA A 212 21.68 38.64 26.25
C ALA A 212 23.11 38.76 25.69
N GLY A 213 23.27 38.54 24.38
CA GLY A 213 24.48 38.89 23.64
C GLY A 213 24.46 38.33 22.21
N GLY A 214 24.12 39.18 21.24
CA GLY A 214 24.18 38.85 19.82
C GLY A 214 25.60 38.92 19.25
N ALA A 215 25.83 38.24 18.13
CA ALA A 215 26.75 38.66 17.09
C ALA A 215 26.52 37.82 15.82
N GLU A 216 26.25 38.52 14.72
CA GLU A 216 26.32 38.01 13.36
C GLU A 216 27.76 37.62 12.99
N GLY A 217 27.90 36.60 12.15
CA GLY A 217 29.19 36.20 11.60
C GLY A 217 29.03 35.28 10.39
N ALA A 218 28.99 35.89 9.21
CA ALA A 218 29.00 35.22 7.92
C ALA A 218 30.35 34.51 7.68
N GLY A 219 30.31 33.31 7.09
CA GLY A 219 31.50 32.60 6.66
C GLY A 219 31.17 31.42 5.76
N GLY A 220 31.38 31.58 4.45
CA GLY A 220 31.15 30.55 3.44
C GLY A 220 32.11 29.37 3.53
N GLY A 221 31.58 28.17 3.23
CA GLY A 221 32.34 26.93 3.07
C GLY A 221 31.69 26.07 2.00
N LYS A 222 32.50 25.62 1.03
CA LYS A 222 32.13 24.81 -0.14
C LYS A 222 31.44 23.49 0.24
N PRO A 223 30.55 22.93 -0.61
CA PRO A 223 29.95 21.62 -0.34
C PRO A 223 30.99 20.52 -0.52
N GLY A 224 31.46 19.98 0.61
CA GLY A 224 32.25 18.75 0.65
C GLY A 224 31.36 17.53 0.47
N GLU A 225 31.83 16.58 -0.33
CA GLU A 225 31.22 15.29 -0.63
C GLU A 225 30.75 14.57 0.65
N ALA A 226 29.44 14.40 0.78
CA ALA A 226 28.86 13.54 1.82
C ALA A 226 29.20 12.08 1.51
N GLN A 227 30.27 11.58 2.11
CA GLN A 227 30.49 10.16 2.29
C GLN A 227 29.25 9.58 2.97
N ARG A 228 28.65 8.59 2.30
CA ARG A 228 27.54 7.81 2.81
C ARG A 228 28.07 6.98 3.98
N GLU A 229 27.88 7.48 5.20
CA GLU A 229 27.98 6.65 6.40
C GLU A 229 26.99 5.50 6.26
N ALA A 230 27.53 4.30 6.14
CA ALA A 230 26.77 3.08 6.37
C ALA A 230 26.23 3.16 7.80
N THR A 231 24.90 3.18 7.94
CA THR A 231 24.22 3.19 9.24
C THR A 231 24.72 2.02 10.09
N GLU A 232 25.62 2.29 11.03
CA GLU A 232 25.98 1.33 12.07
C GLU A 232 24.72 0.98 12.85
N ARG A 233 24.44 -0.32 12.98
CA ARG A 233 23.35 -0.84 13.82
C ARG A 233 23.57 -0.32 15.25
N PRO A 234 22.55 0.22 15.94
CA PRO A 234 22.67 0.48 17.36
C PRO A 234 22.95 -0.86 18.06
N ARG A 235 24.10 -0.98 18.75
CA ARG A 235 24.44 -2.16 19.55
C ARG A 235 23.29 -2.43 20.52
N ALA A 236 22.78 -3.66 20.51
CA ALA A 236 21.78 -4.11 21.45
C ALA A 236 22.23 -3.80 22.88
N PRO A 237 21.41 -3.16 23.73
CA PRO A 237 21.86 -2.72 25.05
C PRO A 237 22.30 -3.87 25.98
N TYR A 238 21.94 -5.13 25.68
CA TYR A 238 22.08 -6.26 26.61
C TYR A 238 22.87 -7.48 26.07
N SER A 239 23.73 -7.29 25.05
CA SER A 239 24.39 -8.43 24.38
C SER A 239 25.11 -9.37 25.36
N GLY A 240 24.73 -10.66 25.35
CA GLY A 240 25.52 -11.75 25.94
C GLY A 240 25.04 -12.33 27.27
N ALA A 241 23.97 -11.81 27.88
CA ALA A 241 23.50 -12.33 29.18
C ALA A 241 22.60 -13.58 29.06
N SER A 242 22.90 -14.65 29.80
CA SER A 242 22.12 -15.90 29.82
C SER A 242 20.83 -15.80 30.65
N ALA A 243 19.94 -16.78 30.50
CA ALA A 243 18.73 -16.85 31.33
C ALA A 243 19.06 -16.97 32.83
N GLU A 244 20.10 -17.72 33.20
CA GLU A 244 20.53 -17.81 34.61
C GLU A 244 21.00 -16.45 35.14
N GLU A 245 21.79 -15.71 34.36
CA GLU A 245 22.27 -14.39 34.75
C GLU A 245 21.13 -13.37 34.91
N TRP A 246 20.06 -13.47 34.11
CA TRP A 246 18.87 -12.65 34.27
C TRP A 246 18.05 -13.01 35.51
N ALA A 247 17.97 -14.31 35.84
CA ALA A 247 17.31 -14.77 37.06
C ALA A 247 18.06 -14.30 38.31
N GLU A 248 19.40 -14.35 38.31
CA GLU A 248 20.24 -13.82 39.40
C GLU A 248 20.07 -12.31 39.61
N ARG A 249 19.80 -11.57 38.53
CA ARG A 249 19.50 -10.13 38.57
C ARG A 249 18.04 -9.81 38.95
N GLY A 250 17.24 -10.83 39.24
CA GLY A 250 15.87 -10.68 39.71
C GLY A 250 14.85 -10.30 38.62
N VAL A 251 15.15 -10.58 37.35
CA VAL A 251 14.18 -10.38 36.25
C VAL A 251 13.11 -11.46 36.27
N SER A 252 11.85 -11.05 36.16
CA SER A 252 10.66 -11.91 36.30
C SER A 252 10.50 -12.98 35.22
N ALA A 253 11.03 -12.74 34.01
CA ALA A 253 10.97 -13.67 32.87
C ALA A 253 12.37 -13.86 32.24
N PRO A 254 13.26 -14.63 32.88
CA PRO A 254 14.66 -14.78 32.47
C PRO A 254 14.87 -15.39 31.08
N GLU A 255 14.09 -16.40 30.68
CA GLU A 255 14.22 -17.03 29.36
C GLU A 255 13.79 -16.05 28.26
N SER A 256 12.71 -15.32 28.49
CA SER A 256 12.24 -14.25 27.61
C SER A 256 13.22 -13.07 27.55
N ALA A 257 13.89 -12.74 28.65
CA ALA A 257 14.90 -11.66 28.69
C ALA A 257 16.14 -12.02 27.87
N GLU A 258 16.60 -13.28 27.95
CA GLU A 258 17.66 -13.81 27.10
C GLU A 258 17.25 -13.76 25.62
N ALA A 259 16.02 -14.20 25.31
CA ALA A 259 15.47 -14.13 23.96
C ALA A 259 15.38 -12.69 23.43
N LEU A 260 14.92 -11.73 24.25
CA LEU A 260 14.84 -10.32 23.91
C LEU A 260 16.23 -9.69 23.67
N SER A 261 17.25 -10.15 24.41
CA SER A 261 18.64 -9.73 24.22
C SER A 261 19.19 -10.21 22.88
N ARG A 262 18.98 -11.49 22.54
CA ARG A 262 19.34 -12.07 21.23
C ARG A 262 18.52 -11.48 20.09
N ALA A 263 17.29 -11.04 20.39
CA ALA A 263 16.37 -10.56 19.39
C ALA A 263 16.85 -9.30 18.66
N ALA A 264 17.74 -8.53 19.27
CA ALA A 264 18.29 -7.34 18.65
C ALA A 264 19.39 -7.64 17.60
N GLU A 265 19.91 -8.86 17.53
CA GLU A 265 21.12 -9.17 16.73
C GLU A 265 20.86 -9.93 15.41
N VAL A 266 19.89 -10.87 15.39
CA VAL A 266 19.86 -11.99 14.40
C VAL A 266 18.68 -11.96 13.39
N TRP A 267 17.92 -10.86 13.31
CA TRP A 267 16.56 -10.95 12.76
C TRP A 267 16.45 -10.96 11.23
N HIS A 268 15.51 -11.79 10.75
CA HIS A 268 15.30 -12.14 9.34
C HIS A 268 14.22 -11.31 8.63
N SER A 269 13.55 -10.43 9.36
CA SER A 269 12.64 -9.41 8.82
C SER A 269 13.21 -8.04 9.17
N ASP A 270 13.33 -7.17 8.18
CA ASP A 270 13.87 -5.83 8.35
C ASP A 270 12.74 -4.83 8.19
N HIS A 271 12.30 -4.34 9.34
CA HIS A 271 11.31 -3.26 9.44
C HIS A 271 12.00 -1.90 9.56
N GLY A 272 13.30 -1.80 9.26
CA GLY A 272 14.04 -0.55 9.28
C GLY A 272 13.52 0.51 8.31
N GLN A 273 12.65 0.12 7.35
CA GLN A 273 11.97 1.04 6.44
C GLN A 273 10.67 1.64 7.02
N TRP A 274 10.24 1.23 8.22
CA TRP A 274 9.05 1.79 8.86
C TRP A 274 9.37 3.16 9.43
N GLY A 275 8.49 4.14 9.19
CA GLY A 275 8.67 5.53 9.62
C GLY A 275 9.90 6.24 9.04
N ARG A 276 10.66 5.61 8.12
CA ARG A 276 11.80 6.26 7.45
C ARG A 276 11.32 7.07 6.25
N GLY A 277 11.14 8.37 6.47
CA GLY A 277 11.42 9.37 5.45
C GLY A 277 10.24 10.04 4.76
N GLU A 278 9.07 10.16 5.38
CA GLU A 278 8.02 11.07 4.90
C GLU A 278 7.40 11.89 6.04
N ASP A 279 7.05 13.15 5.74
CA ASP A 279 6.19 13.98 6.59
C ASP A 279 4.82 13.30 6.78
N GLU A 280 4.03 13.66 7.80
CA GLU A 280 2.68 13.10 8.11
C GLU A 280 1.80 12.90 6.85
N VAL A 281 1.90 13.83 5.90
CA VAL A 281 1.16 13.83 4.63
C VAL A 281 1.49 12.63 3.73
N GLY A 282 2.69 12.05 3.81
CA GLY A 282 3.06 10.85 3.07
C GLY A 282 2.45 9.57 3.65
N GLU A 283 2.27 9.50 4.97
CA GLU A 283 1.66 8.35 5.63
C GLU A 283 0.16 8.25 5.36
N ASP A 284 -0.56 9.38 5.40
CA ASP A 284 -1.98 9.43 5.06
C ASP A 284 -2.23 9.08 3.60
N ALA A 285 -1.41 9.60 2.68
CA ALA A 285 -1.44 9.20 1.28
C ALA A 285 -1.22 7.69 1.11
N ALA A 286 -0.19 7.13 1.78
CA ALA A 286 0.10 5.71 1.74
C ALA A 286 -1.04 4.85 2.32
N ARG A 287 -1.69 5.34 3.38
CA ARG A 287 -2.85 4.71 4.00
C ARG A 287 -4.04 4.64 3.05
N SER A 288 -4.36 5.74 2.37
CA SER A 288 -5.41 5.77 1.36
C SER A 288 -5.11 4.84 0.19
N VAL A 289 -3.88 4.86 -0.33
CA VAL A 289 -3.43 3.98 -1.41
C VAL A 289 -3.58 2.51 -1.02
N LEU A 290 -3.20 2.17 0.20
CA LEU A 290 -3.31 0.82 0.76
C LEU A 290 -4.76 0.39 0.97
N ASP A 291 -5.62 1.25 1.53
CA ASP A 291 -7.06 0.96 1.68
C ASP A 291 -7.73 0.75 0.31
N GLY A 292 -7.36 1.57 -0.68
CA GLY A 292 -7.79 1.39 -2.06
C GLY A 292 -7.32 0.06 -2.65
N LEU A 293 -6.11 -0.40 -2.32
CA LEU A 293 -5.58 -1.68 -2.77
C LEU A 293 -6.30 -2.86 -2.11
N ILE A 294 -6.55 -2.80 -0.80
CA ILE A 294 -7.33 -3.79 -0.05
C ILE A 294 -8.75 -3.90 -0.62
N ALA A 295 -9.43 -2.77 -0.84
CA ALA A 295 -10.78 -2.73 -1.39
C ALA A 295 -10.85 -3.34 -2.81
N ARG A 296 -9.94 -2.97 -3.71
CA ARG A 296 -9.86 -3.57 -5.05
C ARG A 296 -9.61 -5.08 -5.00
N THR A 297 -8.83 -5.52 -4.02
CA THR A 297 -8.54 -6.94 -3.81
C THR A 297 -9.78 -7.69 -3.32
N ALA A 298 -10.48 -7.14 -2.33
CA ALA A 298 -11.73 -7.68 -1.82
C ALA A 298 -12.82 -7.75 -2.91
N ASP A 299 -12.96 -6.70 -3.74
CA ASP A 299 -13.88 -6.68 -4.88
C ASP A 299 -13.54 -7.77 -5.91
N ARG A 300 -12.25 -8.00 -6.19
CA ARG A 300 -11.78 -8.99 -7.16
C ARG A 300 -12.00 -10.43 -6.67
N VAL A 301 -11.71 -10.69 -5.41
CA VAL A 301 -11.83 -12.02 -4.79
C VAL A 301 -13.28 -12.33 -4.43
N GLY A 302 -14.09 -11.30 -4.20
CA GLY A 302 -15.50 -11.40 -3.84
C GLY A 302 -15.73 -11.83 -2.39
N PRO A 303 -16.97 -11.72 -1.88
CA PRO A 303 -17.30 -11.96 -0.46
C PRO A 303 -16.90 -13.33 0.07
N LYS A 304 -17.01 -14.38 -0.77
CA LYS A 304 -16.63 -15.74 -0.37
C LYS A 304 -15.13 -15.89 -0.16
N GLY A 305 -14.31 -15.28 -1.02
CA GLY A 305 -12.87 -15.54 -0.98
C GLY A 305 -12.10 -14.73 0.06
N TRP A 306 -12.66 -13.63 0.58
CA TRP A 306 -12.11 -12.96 1.77
C TRP A 306 -12.88 -13.33 3.06
N GLY A 307 -14.07 -13.93 2.96
CA GLY A 307 -14.84 -14.44 4.10
C GLY A 307 -14.17 -15.62 4.84
N ASP A 308 -13.29 -16.35 4.15
CA ASP A 308 -12.51 -17.46 4.75
C ASP A 308 -11.27 -16.96 5.54
N LEU A 309 -11.00 -15.65 5.55
CA LEU A 309 -9.89 -15.10 6.33
C LEU A 309 -10.16 -15.21 7.84
N PRO A 310 -9.11 -15.30 8.67
CA PRO A 310 -9.21 -15.17 10.13
C PRO A 310 -9.97 -13.90 10.55
N GLY A 311 -10.71 -13.98 11.67
CA GLY A 311 -11.56 -12.90 12.18
C GLY A 311 -10.91 -11.51 12.17
N PRO A 312 -9.74 -11.33 12.79
CA PRO A 312 -9.05 -10.04 12.82
C PRO A 312 -8.74 -9.48 11.43
N LEU A 313 -8.41 -10.34 10.46
CA LEU A 313 -8.16 -9.91 9.09
C LEU A 313 -9.44 -9.51 8.36
N ARG A 314 -10.55 -10.23 8.60
CA ARG A 314 -11.86 -9.85 8.05
C ARG A 314 -12.30 -8.50 8.55
N ASP A 315 -12.11 -8.22 9.83
CA ASP A 315 -12.48 -6.94 10.42
C ASP A 315 -11.68 -5.79 9.80
N LEU A 316 -10.39 -5.99 9.53
CA LEU A 316 -9.55 -5.02 8.82
C LEU A 316 -10.01 -4.79 7.37
N VAL A 317 -10.33 -5.86 6.65
CA VAL A 317 -10.84 -5.76 5.27
C VAL A 317 -12.20 -5.07 5.24
N GLN A 318 -13.10 -5.44 6.16
CA GLN A 318 -14.43 -4.84 6.28
C GLN A 318 -14.31 -3.35 6.64
N ALA A 319 -13.45 -2.98 7.58
CA ALA A 319 -13.19 -1.59 7.93
C ALA A 319 -12.66 -0.79 6.73
N ALA A 320 -11.78 -1.37 5.90
CA ALA A 320 -11.30 -0.72 4.68
C ALA A 320 -12.41 -0.56 3.62
N LEU A 321 -13.33 -1.53 3.52
CA LEU A 321 -14.49 -1.46 2.63
C LEU A 321 -15.51 -0.43 3.10
N ASP A 322 -15.78 -0.36 4.41
CA ASP A 322 -16.78 0.53 5.01
C ASP A 322 -16.37 2.00 4.88
N ARG A 323 -15.08 2.32 5.06
CA ARG A 323 -14.54 3.66 4.75
C ARG A 323 -14.78 4.09 3.30
N ARG A 324 -14.96 3.13 2.38
CA ARG A 324 -15.16 3.37 0.94
C ARG A 324 -16.64 3.29 0.53
N GLN A 325 -17.56 2.93 1.42
CA GLN A 325 -18.96 2.92 1.06
C GLN A 325 -19.46 4.38 0.96
N PRO A 326 -20.15 4.74 -0.15
CA PRO A 326 -20.77 6.05 -0.24
C PRO A 326 -21.79 6.17 0.90
N GLN A 327 -21.62 7.20 1.71
CA GLN A 327 -22.46 7.47 2.86
C GLN A 327 -23.79 8.08 2.44
N VAL A 328 -23.80 8.74 1.28
CA VAL A 328 -25.02 9.33 0.70
C VAL A 328 -25.75 8.28 -0.14
N ASP A 329 -27.06 8.15 0.08
CA ASP A 329 -27.92 7.35 -0.81
C ASP A 329 -28.08 8.04 -2.18
N TRP A 330 -27.06 7.85 -3.03
CA TRP A 330 -27.04 8.39 -4.39
C TRP A 330 -28.20 7.87 -5.24
N ARG A 331 -28.81 6.74 -4.89
CA ARG A 331 -29.99 6.25 -5.59
C ARG A 331 -31.16 7.23 -5.45
N ARG A 332 -31.32 7.87 -4.28
CA ARG A 332 -32.34 8.91 -4.05
C ARG A 332 -31.89 10.25 -4.60
N VAL A 333 -30.63 10.60 -4.42
CA VAL A 333 -30.10 11.93 -4.79
C VAL A 333 -30.01 12.10 -6.31
N VAL A 334 -29.48 11.12 -7.04
CA VAL A 334 -29.43 11.17 -8.53
C VAL A 334 -30.83 11.28 -9.13
N ARG A 335 -31.86 10.70 -8.47
CA ARG A 335 -33.26 10.86 -8.90
C ARG A 335 -33.77 12.30 -8.79
N MET A 336 -33.21 13.16 -7.94
CA MET A 336 -33.62 14.57 -7.87
C MET A 336 -33.19 15.37 -9.11
N PHE A 337 -32.14 14.91 -9.79
CA PHE A 337 -31.60 15.51 -11.01
C PHE A 337 -32.25 14.96 -12.29
N SER A 338 -33.26 14.08 -12.20
CA SER A 338 -33.74 13.25 -13.32
C SER A 338 -34.61 13.93 -14.37
N ASN A 339 -35.00 15.19 -14.21
CA ASN A 339 -36.04 15.78 -15.08
C ASN A 339 -35.56 16.25 -16.46
N SER A 340 -34.24 16.28 -16.74
CA SER A 340 -33.70 16.89 -17.96
C SER A 340 -32.89 15.96 -18.88
N ALA A 341 -32.64 14.72 -18.46
CA ALA A 341 -31.70 13.83 -19.16
C ALA A 341 -32.22 13.38 -20.54
N ARG A 342 -31.59 13.90 -21.61
CA ARG A 342 -31.89 13.55 -23.03
C ARG A 342 -31.20 12.27 -23.50
N ARG A 343 -30.15 11.80 -22.81
CA ARG A 343 -29.39 10.61 -23.22
C ARG A 343 -30.10 9.34 -22.78
N THR A 344 -30.60 8.59 -23.75
CA THR A 344 -31.34 7.35 -23.54
C THR A 344 -30.48 6.16 -23.95
N ARG A 345 -30.25 5.22 -23.04
CA ARG A 345 -29.75 3.88 -23.35
C ARG A 345 -30.92 2.94 -23.54
N ILE A 346 -31.06 2.42 -24.75
CA ILE A 346 -32.07 1.43 -25.10
C ILE A 346 -31.53 0.04 -24.72
N SER A 347 -32.29 -0.71 -23.94
CA SER A 347 -31.97 -2.09 -23.56
C SER A 347 -33.16 -2.99 -23.89
N SER A 348 -32.91 -4.18 -24.43
CA SER A 348 -33.96 -5.18 -24.60
C SER A 348 -34.31 -5.81 -23.24
N THR A 349 -35.58 -6.19 -23.06
CA THR A 349 -36.05 -6.90 -21.87
C THR A 349 -37.11 -7.95 -22.24
N LEU A 350 -36.96 -9.16 -21.70
CA LEU A 350 -37.96 -10.22 -21.84
C LEU A 350 -39.15 -10.04 -20.88
N ARG A 351 -39.09 -9.08 -19.96
CA ARG A 351 -40.15 -8.83 -18.96
C ARG A 351 -41.34 -8.03 -19.51
N ARG A 352 -41.22 -7.47 -20.71
CA ARG A 352 -42.26 -6.66 -21.34
C ARG A 352 -42.28 -6.99 -22.83
N PRO A 353 -43.44 -7.20 -23.48
CA PRO A 353 -43.53 -7.35 -24.92
C PRO A 353 -43.24 -6.02 -25.63
N SER A 354 -42.75 -6.08 -26.87
CA SER A 354 -42.53 -4.91 -27.72
C SER A 354 -43.86 -4.26 -28.09
N GLN A 355 -44.01 -2.96 -27.78
CA GLN A 355 -45.20 -2.21 -28.20
C GLN A 355 -45.33 -2.06 -29.72
N ARG A 356 -44.23 -2.23 -30.47
CA ARG A 356 -44.22 -2.13 -31.94
C ARG A 356 -44.61 -3.43 -32.64
N TYR A 357 -44.25 -4.59 -32.08
CA TYR A 357 -44.38 -5.89 -32.74
C TYR A 357 -45.20 -6.92 -31.96
N GLY A 358 -45.63 -6.63 -30.72
CA GLY A 358 -46.37 -7.57 -29.86
C GLY A 358 -45.54 -8.76 -29.33
N THR A 359 -44.30 -8.93 -29.80
CA THR A 359 -43.40 -10.05 -29.47
C THR A 359 -42.36 -9.68 -28.41
N TYR A 360 -41.73 -10.68 -27.80
CA TYR A 360 -40.58 -10.52 -26.92
C TYR A 360 -39.27 -10.50 -27.72
N PRO A 361 -38.24 -9.73 -27.31
CA PRO A 361 -38.17 -8.82 -26.16
C PRO A 361 -38.70 -7.42 -26.46
N GLY A 362 -39.29 -6.77 -25.44
CA GLY A 362 -39.65 -5.35 -25.49
C GLY A 362 -38.48 -4.43 -25.16
N ILE A 363 -38.68 -3.13 -25.41
CA ILE A 363 -37.66 -2.10 -25.23
C ILE A 363 -37.81 -1.43 -23.85
N LYS A 364 -36.70 -1.37 -23.10
CA LYS A 364 -36.53 -0.56 -21.89
C LYS A 364 -35.59 0.61 -22.17
N VAL A 365 -36.15 1.81 -22.13
CA VAL A 365 -35.46 3.11 -22.22
C VAL A 365 -34.90 3.46 -20.84
N LYS A 366 -33.57 3.51 -20.70
CA LYS A 366 -32.89 4.02 -19.49
C LYS A 366 -32.37 5.43 -19.78
N ARG A 367 -32.88 6.45 -19.09
CA ARG A 367 -32.32 7.81 -19.17
C ARG A 367 -31.11 7.89 -18.24
N LEU A 368 -29.94 8.24 -18.78
CA LEU A 368 -28.71 8.42 -18.00
C LEU A 368 -28.59 9.89 -17.61
N GLN A 369 -28.46 10.17 -16.32
CA GLN A 369 -28.21 11.53 -15.83
C GLN A 369 -26.75 11.88 -16.09
N ARG A 370 -26.50 13.06 -16.67
CA ARG A 370 -25.17 13.62 -16.84
C ARG A 370 -24.89 14.62 -15.73
N LEU A 371 -24.02 14.24 -14.80
CA LEU A 371 -23.70 15.01 -13.60
C LEU A 371 -22.28 15.57 -13.70
N ALA A 372 -22.15 16.88 -13.45
CA ALA A 372 -20.87 17.49 -13.15
C ALA A 372 -20.59 17.33 -11.67
N VAL A 373 -19.44 16.77 -11.31
CA VAL A 373 -19.04 16.58 -9.92
C VAL A 373 -17.75 17.34 -9.67
N ALA A 374 -17.84 18.43 -8.93
CA ALA A 374 -16.68 19.18 -8.48
C ALA A 374 -16.14 18.57 -7.20
N VAL A 375 -14.84 18.30 -7.17
CA VAL A 375 -14.10 17.78 -6.02
C VAL A 375 -13.12 18.87 -5.60
N ASP A 376 -13.31 19.37 -4.39
CA ASP A 376 -12.40 20.32 -3.77
C ASP A 376 -11.08 19.61 -3.42
N THR A 377 -9.99 20.18 -3.95
CA THR A 377 -8.62 19.70 -3.77
C THR A 377 -7.75 20.77 -3.12
N SER A 378 -8.37 21.70 -2.39
CA SER A 378 -7.67 22.76 -1.66
C SER A 378 -6.85 22.20 -0.50
N GLY A 379 -5.90 23.02 -0.02
CA GLY A 379 -4.97 22.60 1.04
C GLY A 379 -5.61 22.31 2.41
N SER A 380 -6.90 22.63 2.62
CA SER A 380 -7.62 22.33 3.87
C SER A 380 -8.22 20.92 3.90
N ILE A 381 -8.30 20.23 2.75
CA ILE A 381 -8.88 18.90 2.64
C ILE A 381 -7.80 17.84 2.93
N SER A 382 -8.07 16.98 3.92
CA SER A 382 -7.19 15.84 4.22
C SER A 382 -7.32 14.71 3.20
N ASP A 383 -6.31 13.83 3.11
CA ASP A 383 -6.34 12.69 2.19
C ASP A 383 -7.50 11.70 2.50
N ASP A 384 -7.90 11.61 3.78
CA ASP A 384 -9.06 10.82 4.22
C ASP A 384 -10.38 11.44 3.71
N GLU A 385 -10.54 12.76 3.78
CA GLU A 385 -11.71 13.46 3.24
C GLU A 385 -11.78 13.38 1.72
N LEU A 386 -10.63 13.52 1.04
CA LEU A 386 -10.54 13.37 -0.41
C LEU A 386 -10.92 11.94 -0.84
N SER A 387 -10.48 10.93 -0.08
CA SER A 387 -10.85 9.53 -0.30
C SER A 387 -12.36 9.31 -0.14
N ALA A 388 -12.97 9.95 0.86
CA ALA A 388 -14.42 9.92 1.06
C ALA A 388 -15.16 10.59 -0.11
N PHE A 389 -14.67 11.73 -0.62
CA PHE A 389 -15.25 12.39 -1.80
C PHE A 389 -15.24 11.48 -3.02
N PHE A 390 -14.12 10.82 -3.30
CA PHE A 390 -14.06 9.87 -4.42
C PHE A 390 -14.89 8.60 -4.20
N ALA A 391 -15.12 8.18 -2.94
CA ALA A 391 -16.07 7.12 -2.63
C ALA A 391 -17.51 7.54 -3.01
N GLU A 392 -17.91 8.78 -2.73
CA GLU A 392 -19.20 9.32 -3.15
C GLU A 392 -19.33 9.40 -4.68
N VAL A 393 -18.29 9.90 -5.37
CA VAL A 393 -18.21 9.93 -6.84
C VAL A 393 -18.39 8.51 -7.42
N HIS A 394 -17.71 7.52 -6.84
CA HIS A 394 -17.84 6.13 -7.25
C HIS A 394 -19.26 5.58 -6.99
N GLY A 395 -19.88 5.96 -5.87
CA GLY A 395 -21.27 5.67 -5.55
C GLY A 395 -22.24 6.17 -6.61
N MET A 396 -22.09 7.42 -7.05
CA MET A 396 -22.90 8.00 -8.14
C MET A 396 -22.76 7.20 -9.45
N TRP A 397 -21.52 6.86 -9.83
CA TRP A 397 -21.23 6.10 -11.04
C TRP A 397 -21.82 4.67 -10.99
N ARG A 398 -21.74 3.98 -9.84
CA ARG A 398 -22.35 2.65 -9.66
C ARG A 398 -23.88 2.66 -9.82
N GLN A 399 -24.55 3.77 -9.54
CA GLN A 399 -25.99 3.92 -9.79
C GLN A 399 -26.33 4.11 -11.28
N GLY A 400 -25.32 4.25 -12.13
CA GLY A 400 -25.46 4.40 -13.58
C GLY A 400 -25.55 5.84 -14.06
N ALA A 401 -25.14 6.83 -13.25
CA ALA A 401 -24.97 8.20 -13.71
C ALA A 401 -23.72 8.35 -14.60
N GLU A 402 -23.80 9.20 -15.62
CA GLU A 402 -22.63 9.67 -16.37
C GLU A 402 -21.99 10.80 -15.58
N VAL A 403 -20.88 10.47 -14.90
CA VAL A 403 -20.20 11.38 -13.98
C VAL A 403 -18.99 12.02 -14.67
N HIS A 404 -18.92 13.34 -14.63
CA HIS A 404 -17.77 14.11 -15.10
C HIS A 404 -17.14 14.83 -13.91
N VAL A 405 -15.90 14.50 -13.59
CA VAL A 405 -15.20 15.02 -12.41
C VAL A 405 -14.43 16.28 -12.79
N LEU A 406 -14.56 17.33 -11.97
CA LEU A 406 -13.77 18.54 -12.01
C LEU A 406 -12.98 18.64 -10.70
N GLU A 407 -11.65 18.53 -10.76
CA GLU A 407 -10.78 18.80 -9.61
C GLU A 407 -10.51 20.30 -9.55
N CYS A 408 -10.78 20.94 -8.40
CA CYS A 408 -10.70 22.39 -8.27
C CYS A 408 -10.15 22.85 -6.92
N ASP A 409 -9.37 23.92 -6.97
CA ASP A 409 -8.91 24.70 -5.82
C ASP A 409 -9.21 26.20 -6.05
N ALA A 410 -8.20 27.02 -6.39
CA ALA A 410 -8.37 28.41 -6.82
C ALA A 410 -8.73 28.49 -8.31
N ALA A 411 -8.52 27.39 -9.05
CA ALA A 411 -8.92 27.21 -10.44
C ALA A 411 -9.31 25.73 -10.68
N VAL A 412 -9.96 25.45 -11.82
CA VAL A 412 -10.19 24.06 -12.25
C VAL A 412 -8.87 23.49 -12.77
N GLN A 413 -8.32 22.52 -12.05
CA GLN A 413 -7.04 21.88 -12.36
C GLN A 413 -7.20 20.79 -13.43
N ARG A 414 -8.24 19.95 -13.27
CA ARG A 414 -8.51 18.82 -14.16
C ARG A 414 -9.99 18.63 -14.37
N SER A 415 -10.35 18.15 -15.57
CA SER A 415 -11.72 17.84 -15.95
C SER A 415 -11.73 16.57 -16.81
N TYR A 416 -12.41 15.52 -16.35
CA TYR A 416 -12.42 14.23 -17.05
C TYR A 416 -13.67 13.37 -16.75
N PRO A 417 -14.09 12.49 -17.69
CA PRO A 417 -15.17 11.56 -17.44
C PRO A 417 -14.73 10.43 -16.50
N TYR A 418 -15.50 10.16 -15.45
CA TYR A 418 -15.20 9.11 -14.49
C TYR A 418 -15.61 7.73 -15.02
N ARG A 419 -14.66 6.80 -15.08
CA ARG A 419 -14.84 5.45 -15.64
C ARG A 419 -14.80 4.33 -14.60
N GLY A 420 -14.93 4.66 -13.31
CA GLY A 420 -14.89 3.69 -12.22
C GLY A 420 -13.51 3.46 -11.61
N GLU A 421 -12.47 4.15 -12.11
CA GLU A 421 -11.11 4.11 -11.57
C GLU A 421 -10.83 5.35 -10.71
N LEU A 422 -10.23 5.15 -9.54
CA LEU A 422 -9.81 6.23 -8.66
C LEU A 422 -8.55 6.90 -9.22
N PRO A 423 -8.45 8.24 -9.20
CA PRO A 423 -7.22 8.93 -9.58
C PRO A 423 -6.10 8.59 -8.59
N LYS A 424 -4.88 8.41 -9.10
CA LYS A 424 -3.70 7.98 -8.32
C LYS A 424 -2.92 9.14 -7.71
N VAL A 425 -3.11 10.36 -8.21
CA VAL A 425 -2.46 11.59 -7.77
C VAL A 425 -3.42 12.73 -8.06
N VAL A 426 -3.83 13.41 -7.00
CA VAL A 426 -4.66 14.61 -7.09
C VAL A 426 -3.72 15.81 -6.98
N GLY A 427 -3.84 16.75 -7.91
CA GLY A 427 -3.03 17.96 -7.91
C GLY A 427 -3.84 19.11 -7.33
N GLY A 428 -3.32 19.75 -6.29
CA GLY A 428 -3.93 20.93 -5.67
C GLY A 428 -3.45 21.08 -4.22
N ARG A 429 -2.98 22.29 -3.89
CA ARG A 429 -2.73 22.77 -2.50
C ARG A 429 -2.87 24.30 -2.43
N GLY A 430 -3.62 24.89 -3.36
CA GLY A 430 -3.91 26.33 -3.38
C GLY A 430 -5.04 26.71 -2.43
N GLY A 431 -5.41 28.00 -2.44
CA GLY A 431 -6.62 28.49 -1.76
C GLY A 431 -7.91 28.03 -2.48
N THR A 432 -9.06 28.21 -1.84
CA THR A 432 -10.35 27.66 -2.31
C THR A 432 -11.22 28.74 -2.96
N ARG A 433 -11.73 28.50 -4.18
CA ARG A 433 -12.76 29.33 -4.84
C ARG A 433 -13.81 28.49 -5.56
N PHE A 434 -15.08 28.85 -5.39
CA PHE A 434 -16.20 28.14 -6.03
C PHE A 434 -16.51 28.58 -7.47
N ASP A 435 -16.26 29.85 -7.82
CA ASP A 435 -16.59 30.42 -9.14
C ASP A 435 -15.98 29.67 -10.35
N PRO A 436 -14.71 29.23 -10.32
CA PRO A 436 -14.07 28.62 -11.49
C PRO A 436 -14.82 27.39 -12.02
N VAL A 437 -15.45 26.61 -11.13
CA VAL A 437 -16.28 25.46 -11.52
C VAL A 437 -17.53 25.92 -12.27
N PHE A 438 -18.22 26.94 -11.77
CA PHE A 438 -19.44 27.43 -12.40
C PHE A 438 -19.17 28.13 -13.73
N GLU A 439 -18.04 28.83 -13.84
CA GLU A 439 -17.56 29.39 -15.10
C GLU A 439 -17.26 28.29 -16.12
N ALA A 440 -16.56 27.23 -15.73
CA ALA A 440 -16.27 26.10 -16.60
C ALA A 440 -17.54 25.42 -17.12
N LEU A 441 -18.55 25.24 -16.26
CA LEU A 441 -19.86 24.69 -16.66
C LEU A 441 -20.64 25.62 -17.59
N ARG A 442 -20.45 26.96 -17.50
CA ARG A 442 -21.08 27.93 -18.40
C ARG A 442 -20.35 28.09 -19.73
N ALA A 443 -19.03 27.91 -19.74
CA ALA A 443 -18.21 27.98 -20.94
C ALA A 443 -18.55 26.85 -21.92
N ASP A 444 -18.83 25.66 -21.40
CA ASP A 444 -19.21 24.51 -22.22
C ASP A 444 -20.70 24.52 -22.60
N ARG A 445 -21.09 25.47 -23.46
CA ARG A 445 -22.47 25.64 -23.94
C ARG A 445 -22.98 24.46 -24.80
N MET A 446 -22.08 23.59 -25.25
CA MET A 446 -22.42 22.39 -26.02
C MET A 446 -22.87 21.24 -25.13
N GLN A 447 -22.57 21.30 -23.83
CA GLN A 447 -22.90 20.26 -22.85
C GLN A 447 -23.98 20.74 -21.89
N ILE A 448 -25.14 20.09 -21.94
CA ILE A 448 -26.22 20.34 -20.97
C ILE A 448 -26.02 19.39 -19.78
N TRP A 449 -25.87 19.96 -18.60
CA TRP A 449 -25.71 19.25 -17.32
C TRP A 449 -27.05 19.11 -16.61
N ASP A 450 -27.39 17.90 -16.15
CA ASP A 450 -28.62 17.64 -15.39
C ASP A 450 -28.52 18.14 -13.94
N GLY A 451 -27.29 18.22 -13.43
CA GLY A 451 -26.97 18.73 -12.10
C GLY A 451 -25.47 18.89 -11.90
N CYS A 452 -25.12 19.74 -10.94
CA CYS A 452 -23.78 19.89 -10.40
C CYS A 452 -23.81 19.45 -8.93
N ILE A 453 -22.87 18.58 -8.56
CA ILE A 453 -22.62 18.17 -7.18
C ILE A 453 -21.25 18.69 -6.80
N TYR A 454 -21.16 19.40 -5.68
CA TYR A 454 -19.92 20.00 -5.21
C TYR A 454 -19.51 19.37 -3.88
N LEU A 455 -18.38 18.68 -3.85
CA LEU A 455 -17.79 18.04 -2.68
C LEU A 455 -16.73 18.98 -2.11
N THR A 456 -16.93 19.51 -0.89
CA THR A 456 -16.05 20.53 -0.28
C THR A 456 -16.19 20.51 1.25
N ASP A 457 -15.24 21.10 1.98
CA ASP A 457 -15.38 21.43 3.40
C ASP A 457 -16.21 22.71 3.63
N GLY A 458 -16.55 23.45 2.57
CA GLY A 458 -17.35 24.67 2.62
C GLY A 458 -16.58 25.92 3.06
N TYR A 459 -15.25 25.88 3.16
CA TYR A 459 -14.44 27.03 3.55
C TYR A 459 -13.95 27.83 2.31
N ALA A 460 -14.88 28.52 1.65
CA ALA A 460 -14.54 29.46 0.59
C ALA A 460 -15.47 30.69 0.61
N PRO A 461 -15.07 31.80 -0.05
CA PRO A 461 -15.95 32.94 -0.27
C PRO A 461 -17.24 32.53 -1.00
N ALA A 462 -18.31 33.29 -0.76
CA ALA A 462 -19.58 33.05 -1.44
C ALA A 462 -19.40 33.18 -2.96
N PRO A 463 -19.93 32.24 -3.75
CA PRO A 463 -19.81 32.30 -5.20
C PRO A 463 -20.63 33.47 -5.74
N GLU A 464 -20.03 34.23 -6.65
CA GLU A 464 -20.69 35.31 -7.38
C GLU A 464 -21.35 34.76 -8.66
N VAL A 465 -20.77 33.70 -9.23
CA VAL A 465 -21.24 33.10 -10.47
C VAL A 465 -22.32 32.05 -10.19
N ARG A 466 -23.57 32.33 -10.60
CA ARG A 466 -24.68 31.38 -10.46
C ARG A 466 -24.45 30.10 -11.30
N PRO A 467 -24.68 28.89 -10.79
CA PRO A 467 -24.57 27.65 -11.58
C PRO A 467 -25.62 27.58 -12.70
N PRO A 468 -25.31 26.99 -13.87
CA PRO A 468 -26.26 26.83 -14.98
C PRO A 468 -27.27 25.67 -14.77
N CYS A 469 -27.04 24.81 -13.78
CA CYS A 469 -27.84 23.63 -13.48
C CYS A 469 -28.19 23.55 -11.99
N LYS A 470 -28.97 22.54 -11.60
CA LYS A 470 -29.31 22.31 -10.18
C LYS A 470 -28.04 21.98 -9.40
N LEU A 471 -27.82 22.67 -8.29
CA LEU A 471 -26.64 22.49 -7.44
C LEU A 471 -26.98 21.71 -6.16
N LEU A 472 -26.07 20.82 -5.78
CA LEU A 472 -26.06 20.13 -4.49
C LEU A 472 -24.67 20.24 -3.88
N TRP A 473 -24.59 20.78 -2.69
CA TRP A 473 -23.38 20.78 -1.86
C TRP A 473 -23.34 19.51 -1.04
N VAL A 474 -22.19 18.86 -1.05
CA VAL A 474 -21.85 17.73 -0.19
C VAL A 474 -20.70 18.19 0.70
N LEU A 475 -21.02 18.47 1.95
CA LEU A 475 -20.05 18.97 2.93
C LEU A 475 -19.43 17.83 3.72
N THR A 476 -18.15 17.96 4.06
CA THR A 476 -17.50 17.09 5.05
C THR A 476 -18.20 17.22 6.41
N ALA A 477 -17.97 16.26 7.31
CA ALA A 477 -18.64 16.26 8.63
C ALA A 477 -18.32 17.50 9.47
N GLY A 478 -17.12 18.09 9.31
CA GLY A 478 -16.69 19.35 9.95
C GLY A 478 -16.94 20.60 9.11
N GLY A 479 -17.59 20.47 7.96
CA GLY A 479 -17.70 21.54 6.98
C GLY A 479 -18.61 22.69 7.42
N ARG A 480 -18.32 23.89 6.90
CA ARG A 480 -19.07 25.11 7.22
C ARG A 480 -20.30 25.26 6.32
N GLU A 481 -21.47 25.10 6.92
CA GLU A 481 -22.75 25.51 6.31
C GLU A 481 -23.09 26.94 6.73
N GLY A 482 -23.56 27.77 5.79
CA GLY A 482 -23.93 29.15 6.08
C GLY A 482 -24.42 29.90 4.84
N ASP A 483 -24.69 31.20 5.01
CA ASP A 483 -25.22 32.08 3.97
C ASP A 483 -24.27 32.27 2.77
N HIS A 484 -23.00 31.86 2.91
CA HIS A 484 -22.01 31.85 1.85
C HIS A 484 -22.25 30.76 0.79
N LEU A 485 -23.21 29.85 1.00
CA LEU A 485 -23.66 28.86 0.01
C LEU A 485 -25.08 29.21 -0.49
N PRO A 486 -25.23 30.27 -1.31
CA PRO A 486 -26.53 30.89 -1.60
C PRO A 486 -27.47 30.03 -2.47
N TRP A 487 -26.96 29.00 -3.15
CA TRP A 487 -27.72 28.22 -4.12
C TRP A 487 -27.64 26.73 -3.87
N GLY A 488 -28.74 26.02 -4.10
CA GLY A 488 -28.76 24.56 -4.07
C GLY A 488 -29.20 23.98 -2.73
N ARG A 489 -29.09 22.66 -2.61
CA ARG A 489 -29.33 21.94 -1.35
C ARG A 489 -28.00 21.55 -0.74
N VAL A 490 -27.97 21.41 0.58
CA VAL A 490 -26.80 20.95 1.32
C VAL A 490 -27.07 19.54 1.86
N VAL A 491 -26.10 18.66 1.71
CA VAL A 491 -26.04 17.32 2.31
C VAL A 491 -24.70 17.22 3.04
N ARG A 492 -24.71 16.67 4.25
CA ARG A 492 -23.48 16.46 5.02
C ARG A 492 -23.12 14.99 5.05
N LEU A 493 -21.82 14.70 4.91
CA LEU A 493 -21.26 13.39 5.17
C LEU A 493 -21.25 13.13 6.69
N ARG A 494 -21.50 11.88 7.06
CA ARG A 494 -21.34 11.36 8.42
C ARG A 494 -19.86 11.02 8.66
N ARG A 495 -19.42 11.02 9.91
CA ARG A 495 -18.07 10.57 10.26
C ARG A 495 -17.95 9.07 10.14
#